data_AF-A0A7S1QU16-F1
#
_entry.id   AF-A0A7S1QU16-F1
#
_cell.length_a   1.000
_cell.length_b   1.000
_cell.length_c   1.000
_cell.angle_alpha   90.00
_cell.angle_beta   90.00
_cell.angle_gamma   90.00
#
_symmetry.space_group_name_H-M   'P 1'
#
loop_
_entity.id
_entity.type
_entity.pdbx_description
1 polymer ?
#
loop_
_entity_poly.entity_id
_entity_poly.type
_entity_poly.pdbx_seq_one_letter_code
_entity_poly.pdbx_strand_id
1 'polypeptide(L)'
;SRVKVESLIREDLSIAGLDILVIFIELVASRLMVVMESRTCPPELKEAVTSVLWAVPRVDNVPELHTVRLQFALKYGKHFCEMSAANEELSVNDKLIEKLNVTVPTPAFCIDYLEGIAGEYGVEFDPEELAGATTVMSDIAAVSQTSGVPTAGRFVVPPIVVPRDDIEARLLALRRQ
;
A
#
# COMPACT_ATOMS: atom_id res chain seq x y z
N SER A 1 -22.02 -4.76 -0.10
CA SER A 1 -21.57 -5.25 -1.42
C SER A 1 -20.21 -4.67 -1.79
N ARG A 2 -20.01 -3.35 -1.75
CA ARG A 2 -18.76 -2.64 -2.11
C ARG A 2 -17.45 -3.28 -1.62
N VAL A 3 -17.33 -3.57 -0.31
CA VAL A 3 -16.10 -4.18 0.26
C VAL A 3 -15.75 -5.54 -0.37
N LYS A 4 -16.77 -6.32 -0.76
CA LYS A 4 -16.56 -7.61 -1.43
C LYS A 4 -16.02 -7.43 -2.85
N VAL A 5 -16.54 -6.42 -3.56
CA VAL A 5 -16.10 -6.08 -4.93
C VAL A 5 -14.67 -5.55 -4.92
N GLU A 6 -14.34 -4.68 -3.97
CA GLU A 6 -12.96 -4.19 -3.80
C GLU A 6 -11.98 -5.33 -3.45
N SER A 7 -12.41 -6.31 -2.65
CA SER A 7 -11.59 -7.49 -2.34
C SER A 7 -11.37 -8.35 -3.60
N LEU A 8 -12.44 -8.63 -4.35
CA LEU A 8 -12.39 -9.43 -5.56
C LEU A 8 -11.48 -8.80 -6.62
N ILE A 9 -11.63 -7.48 -6.85
CA ILE A 9 -10.75 -6.72 -7.73
C ILE A 9 -9.29 -6.82 -7.28
N ARG A 10 -9.03 -6.69 -5.97
CA ARG A 10 -7.66 -6.81 -5.44
C ARG A 10 -7.10 -8.21 -5.63
N GLU A 11 -7.91 -9.24 -5.43
CA GLU A 11 -7.53 -10.63 -5.67
C GLU A 11 -7.18 -10.85 -7.15
N ASP A 12 -8.01 -10.38 -8.09
CA ASP A 12 -7.75 -10.48 -9.53
C ASP A 12 -6.48 -9.73 -9.95
N LEU A 13 -6.26 -8.51 -9.45
CA LEU A 13 -5.04 -7.75 -9.70
C LEU A 13 -3.81 -8.47 -9.14
N SER A 14 -3.93 -9.09 -7.97
CA SER A 14 -2.85 -9.86 -7.36
C SER A 14 -2.49 -11.10 -8.19
N ILE A 15 -3.48 -11.80 -8.74
CA ILE A 15 -3.28 -12.95 -9.63
C ILE A 15 -2.53 -12.49 -10.89
N ALA A 16 -3.00 -11.41 -11.54
CA ALA A 16 -2.31 -10.85 -12.70
C ALA A 16 -0.86 -10.41 -12.40
N GLY A 17 -0.61 -9.89 -11.20
CA GLY A 17 0.74 -9.57 -10.73
C GLY A 17 1.62 -10.81 -10.52
N LEU A 18 1.05 -11.89 -9.99
CA LEU A 18 1.75 -13.17 -9.81
C LEU A 18 2.07 -13.83 -11.15
N ASP A 19 1.20 -13.72 -12.15
CA ASP A 19 1.49 -14.24 -13.51
C ASP A 19 2.73 -13.56 -14.11
N ILE A 20 2.86 -12.24 -13.95
CA ILE A 20 4.06 -11.50 -14.37
C ILE A 20 5.28 -11.97 -13.57
N LEU A 21 5.14 -12.21 -12.27
CA LEU A 21 6.21 -12.70 -11.43
C LEU A 21 6.70 -14.09 -11.87
N VAL A 22 5.80 -15.00 -12.25
CA VAL A 22 6.13 -16.33 -12.77
C VAL A 22 7.02 -16.20 -14.01
N ILE A 23 6.66 -15.32 -14.95
CA ILE A 23 7.46 -15.08 -16.17
C ILE A 23 8.90 -14.66 -15.81
N PHE A 24 9.07 -13.78 -14.82
CA PHE A 24 10.41 -13.36 -14.39
C PHE A 24 11.19 -14.48 -13.70
N ILE A 25 10.54 -15.30 -12.87
CA ILE A 25 11.19 -16.44 -12.21
C ILE A 25 11.63 -17.48 -13.26
N GLU A 26 10.79 -17.76 -14.25
CA GLU A 26 11.13 -18.65 -15.36
C GLU A 26 12.30 -18.12 -16.20
N LEU A 27 12.31 -16.83 -16.50
CA LEU A 27 13.42 -16.17 -17.21
C LEU A 27 14.74 -16.34 -16.45
N VAL A 28 14.74 -16.06 -15.15
CA VAL A 28 15.92 -16.20 -14.29
C VAL A 28 16.37 -17.66 -14.20
N ALA A 29 15.43 -18.59 -14.04
CA ALA A 29 15.71 -20.03 -13.99
C ALA A 29 16.33 -20.54 -15.31
N SER A 30 15.80 -20.10 -16.45
CA SER A 30 16.30 -20.48 -17.78
C SER A 30 17.75 -20.05 -18.03
N ARG A 31 18.22 -19.00 -17.33
CA ARG A 31 19.57 -18.43 -17.47
C ARG A 31 20.40 -18.55 -16.19
N LEU A 32 20.08 -19.52 -15.33
CA LEU A 32 20.73 -19.66 -14.03
C LEU A 32 22.25 -19.86 -14.12
N MET A 33 22.75 -20.52 -15.17
CA MET A 33 24.20 -20.71 -15.38
C MET A 33 24.95 -19.37 -15.50
N VAL A 34 24.36 -18.40 -16.18
CA VAL A 34 24.94 -17.05 -16.34
C VAL A 34 24.94 -16.31 -14.99
N VAL A 35 23.87 -16.45 -14.22
CA VAL A 35 23.76 -15.91 -12.85
C VAL A 35 24.84 -16.52 -11.95
N MET A 36 25.12 -17.82 -12.08
CA MET A 36 26.12 -18.52 -11.27
C MET A 36 27.56 -18.12 -11.60
N GLU A 37 27.89 -17.90 -12.88
CA GLU A 37 29.25 -17.54 -13.30
C GLU A 37 29.57 -16.05 -13.06
N SER A 38 28.57 -15.18 -13.21
CA SER A 38 28.74 -13.74 -13.00
C SER A 38 28.93 -13.36 -11.53
N ARG A 39 29.79 -12.36 -11.27
CA ARG A 39 29.98 -11.76 -9.94
C ARG A 39 28.96 -10.67 -9.63
N THR A 40 28.46 -10.01 -10.66
CA THR A 40 27.45 -8.96 -10.60
C THR A 40 26.20 -9.40 -11.36
N CYS A 41 25.04 -8.82 -11.03
CA CYS A 41 23.82 -9.13 -11.76
C CYS A 41 23.97 -8.68 -13.23
N PRO A 42 23.85 -9.59 -14.21
CA PRO A 42 24.00 -9.23 -15.62
C PRO A 42 22.85 -8.30 -16.04
N PRO A 43 23.11 -7.30 -16.90
CA PRO A 43 22.13 -6.26 -17.23
C PRO A 43 20.85 -6.85 -17.86
N GLU A 44 20.98 -7.92 -18.65
CA GLU A 44 19.84 -8.60 -19.29
C GLU A 44 18.89 -9.27 -18.28
N LEU A 45 19.37 -9.64 -17.09
CA LEU A 45 18.55 -10.25 -16.04
C LEU A 45 18.26 -9.29 -14.90
N LYS A 46 18.83 -8.08 -14.94
CA LYS A 46 18.70 -7.11 -13.84
C LYS A 46 17.23 -6.83 -13.57
N GLU A 47 16.45 -6.51 -14.60
CA GLU A 47 15.01 -6.25 -14.47
C GLU A 47 14.25 -7.42 -13.83
N ALA A 48 14.53 -8.64 -14.28
CA ALA A 48 13.86 -9.84 -13.77
C ALA A 48 14.21 -10.10 -12.30
N VAL A 49 15.50 -10.01 -11.95
CA VAL A 49 15.98 -10.26 -10.59
C VAL A 49 15.48 -9.17 -9.63
N THR A 50 15.58 -7.90 -9.99
CA THR A 50 15.11 -6.81 -9.12
C THR A 50 13.59 -6.85 -8.97
N SER A 51 12.84 -7.20 -10.04
CA SER A 51 11.40 -7.39 -9.98
C SER A 51 10.97 -8.51 -9.03
N VAL A 52 11.67 -9.65 -9.06
CA VAL A 52 11.43 -10.75 -8.10
C VAL A 52 11.72 -10.29 -6.68
N LEU A 53 12.88 -9.66 -6.43
CA LEU A 53 13.28 -9.18 -5.10
C LEU A 53 12.31 -8.13 -4.54
N TRP A 54 11.77 -7.27 -5.41
CA TRP A 54 10.77 -6.27 -5.07
C TRP A 54 9.42 -6.88 -4.69
N ALA A 55 9.03 -8.01 -5.30
CA ALA A 55 7.79 -8.71 -4.98
C ALA A 55 7.85 -9.49 -3.66
N VAL A 56 9.03 -9.95 -3.23
CA VAL A 56 9.21 -10.78 -2.01
C VAL A 56 8.53 -10.23 -0.75
N PRO A 57 8.67 -8.94 -0.36
CA PRO A 57 7.99 -8.39 0.82
C PRO A 57 6.50 -8.07 0.62
N ARG A 58 5.96 -8.25 -0.60
CA ARG A 58 4.57 -7.93 -0.96
C ARG A 58 3.71 -9.19 -1.11
N VAL A 59 4.35 -10.33 -1.36
CA VAL A 59 3.70 -11.64 -1.53
C VAL A 59 3.97 -12.49 -0.29
N ASP A 60 3.04 -12.46 0.67
CA ASP A 60 3.16 -13.23 1.91
C ASP A 60 2.74 -14.70 1.76
N ASN A 61 2.02 -15.02 0.68
CA ASN A 61 1.44 -16.35 0.47
C ASN A 61 2.46 -17.41 -0.01
N VAL A 62 3.70 -17.02 -0.30
CA VAL A 62 4.72 -17.90 -0.90
C VAL A 62 6.05 -17.79 -0.13
N PRO A 63 6.27 -18.61 0.91
CA PRO A 63 7.49 -18.55 1.73
C PRO A 63 8.78 -18.88 0.96
N GLU A 64 8.68 -19.58 -0.17
CA GLU A 64 9.80 -19.94 -1.04
C GLU A 64 10.49 -18.70 -1.64
N LEU A 65 9.74 -17.62 -1.91
CA LEU A 65 10.28 -16.35 -2.40
C LEU A 65 11.28 -15.74 -1.40
N HIS A 66 11.04 -15.89 -0.10
CA HIS A 66 11.97 -15.47 0.92
C HIS A 66 13.29 -16.25 0.87
N THR A 67 13.23 -17.54 0.56
CA THR A 67 14.42 -18.37 0.36
C THR A 67 15.19 -17.94 -0.89
N VAL A 68 14.49 -17.63 -2.00
CA VAL A 68 15.11 -17.10 -3.21
C VAL A 68 15.83 -15.77 -2.94
N ARG A 69 15.20 -14.85 -2.20
CA ARG A 69 15.84 -13.60 -1.76
C ARG A 69 17.12 -13.85 -0.97
N LEU A 70 17.11 -14.84 -0.07
CA LEU A 70 18.30 -15.20 0.70
C LEU A 70 19.43 -15.71 -0.20
N GLN A 71 19.12 -16.53 -1.21
CA GLN A 71 20.13 -17.01 -2.17
C GLN A 71 20.74 -15.85 -2.96
N PHE A 72 19.93 -14.90 -3.42
CA PHE A 72 20.45 -13.70 -4.08
C PHE A 72 21.26 -12.82 -3.14
N ALA A 73 20.89 -12.73 -1.86
CA ALA A 73 21.68 -12.00 -0.86
C ALA A 73 23.05 -12.65 -0.60
N LEU A 74 23.14 -13.98 -0.66
CA LEU A 74 24.42 -14.69 -0.58
C LEU A 74 25.28 -14.47 -1.83
N LYS A 75 24.66 -14.36 -3.00
CA LYS A 75 25.35 -14.23 -4.29
C LYS A 75 25.82 -12.81 -4.60
N TYR A 76 24.95 -11.81 -4.41
CA TYR A 76 25.19 -10.41 -4.79
C TYR A 76 25.28 -9.44 -3.60
N GLY A 77 25.03 -9.94 -2.37
CA GLY A 77 25.06 -9.15 -1.15
C GLY A 77 23.69 -8.65 -0.71
N LYS A 78 23.58 -8.34 0.59
CA LYS A 78 22.34 -7.85 1.21
C LYS A 78 21.93 -6.47 0.70
N HIS A 79 22.90 -5.58 0.51
CA HIS A 79 22.68 -4.22 -0.01
C HIS A 79 21.95 -4.24 -1.35
N PHE A 80 22.33 -5.15 -2.26
CA PHE A 80 21.65 -5.31 -3.54
C PHE A 80 20.18 -5.70 -3.37
N CYS A 81 19.87 -6.61 -2.44
CA CYS A 81 18.51 -7.04 -2.17
C CYS A 81 17.66 -5.91 -1.56
N GLU A 82 18.24 -5.12 -0.66
CA GLU A 82 17.58 -3.98 -0.02
C GLU A 82 17.27 -2.87 -1.05
N MET A 83 18.25 -2.49 -1.87
CA MET A 83 18.04 -1.52 -2.95
C MET A 83 16.97 -1.99 -3.95
N SER A 84 16.98 -3.30 -4.29
CA SER A 84 15.99 -3.89 -5.20
C SER A 84 14.60 -3.88 -4.58
N ALA A 85 14.48 -4.21 -3.29
CA ALA A 85 13.20 -4.20 -2.57
C ALA A 85 12.58 -2.79 -2.48
N ALA A 86 13.43 -1.76 -2.37
CA ALA A 86 13.04 -0.35 -2.37
C ALA A 86 12.85 0.25 -3.78
N ASN A 87 13.18 -0.51 -4.84
CA ASN A 87 13.20 -0.03 -6.22
C ASN A 87 14.04 1.24 -6.42
N GLU A 88 15.17 1.36 -5.72
CA GLU A 88 16.01 2.58 -5.76
C GLU A 88 16.60 2.84 -7.16
N GLU A 89 16.93 1.78 -7.89
CA GLU A 89 17.50 1.89 -9.23
C GLU A 89 16.44 1.99 -10.35
N LEU A 90 15.14 2.01 -10.01
CA LEU A 90 14.02 2.03 -10.97
C LEU A 90 14.15 0.96 -12.06
N SER A 91 14.65 -0.22 -11.66
CA SER A 91 14.89 -1.34 -12.58
C SER A 91 13.79 -2.39 -12.53
N VAL A 92 12.79 -2.22 -11.65
CA VAL A 92 11.65 -3.11 -11.54
C VAL A 92 10.65 -2.81 -12.65
N ASN A 93 9.98 -3.84 -13.16
CA ASN A 93 8.98 -3.69 -14.19
C ASN A 93 7.76 -2.88 -13.71
N ASP A 94 7.42 -1.81 -14.45
CA ASP A 94 6.32 -0.91 -14.10
C ASP A 94 4.96 -1.61 -14.03
N LYS A 95 4.72 -2.60 -14.90
CA LYS A 95 3.46 -3.36 -14.89
C LYS A 95 3.33 -4.21 -13.64
N LEU A 96 4.43 -4.82 -13.19
CA LEU A 96 4.44 -5.57 -11.93
C LEU A 96 4.14 -4.65 -10.74
N ILE A 97 4.71 -3.44 -10.75
CA ILE A 97 4.45 -2.43 -9.72
C ILE A 97 2.98 -2.05 -9.72
N GLU A 98 2.41 -1.73 -10.88
CA GLU A 98 1.01 -1.34 -11.01
C GLU A 98 0.06 -2.42 -10.47
N LYS A 99 0.34 -3.70 -10.74
CA LYS A 99 -0.54 -4.82 -10.36
C LYS A 99 -0.42 -5.25 -8.90
N LEU A 100 0.81 -5.25 -8.34
CA LEU A 100 1.05 -5.68 -6.96
C LEU A 100 0.98 -4.53 -5.95
N ASN A 101 1.00 -3.27 -6.38
CA ASN A 101 0.85 -2.16 -5.46
C ASN A 101 -0.61 -2.05 -4.99
N VAL A 102 -0.79 -1.90 -3.68
CA VAL A 102 -2.11 -1.83 -3.05
C VAL A 102 -2.73 -0.46 -3.37
N THR A 103 -3.42 -0.38 -4.50
CA THR A 103 -4.20 0.79 -4.89
C THR A 103 -5.66 0.53 -4.54
N VAL A 104 -6.32 1.50 -3.89
CA VAL A 104 -7.76 1.43 -3.66
C VAL A 104 -8.46 1.68 -4.99
N PRO A 105 -9.26 0.72 -5.52
CA PRO A 105 -9.95 0.91 -6.78
C PRO A 105 -10.96 2.06 -6.65
N THR A 106 -11.09 2.84 -7.72
CA THR A 106 -12.07 3.93 -7.75
C THR A 106 -13.49 3.35 -7.78
N PRO A 107 -14.50 4.08 -7.26
CA PRO A 107 -15.88 3.60 -7.30
C PRO A 107 -16.38 3.40 -8.74
N ALA A 108 -15.93 4.23 -9.69
CA ALA A 108 -16.23 4.06 -11.11
C ALA A 108 -15.70 2.72 -11.64
N PHE A 109 -14.44 2.38 -11.34
CA PHE A 109 -13.86 1.10 -11.74
C PHE A 109 -14.62 -0.11 -11.14
N CYS A 110 -15.13 0.03 -9.92
CA CYS A 110 -15.95 -1.03 -9.30
C CYS A 110 -17.29 -1.22 -10.02
N ILE A 111 -17.91 -0.13 -10.50
CA ILE A 111 -19.16 -0.18 -11.27
C ILE A 111 -18.89 -0.86 -12.62
N ASP A 112 -17.89 -0.38 -13.37
CA ASP A 112 -17.52 -0.94 -14.67
C ASP A 112 -17.20 -2.44 -14.59
N TYR A 113 -16.49 -2.85 -13.53
CA TYR A 113 -16.16 -4.25 -13.28
C TYR A 113 -17.41 -5.11 -13.01
N LEU A 114 -18.37 -4.60 -12.24
CA LEU A 114 -19.63 -5.31 -11.97
C LEU A 114 -20.55 -5.34 -13.19
N GLU A 115 -20.60 -4.28 -13.99
CA GLU A 115 -21.34 -4.27 -15.26
C GLU A 115 -20.81 -5.33 -16.22
N GLY A 116 -19.48 -5.49 -16.29
CA GLY A 116 -18.85 -6.56 -17.07
C GLY A 116 -19.29 -7.95 -16.63
N ILE A 117 -19.27 -8.22 -15.33
CA ILE A 117 -19.73 -9.51 -14.76
C ILE A 117 -21.24 -9.68 -14.99
N ALA A 118 -22.05 -8.67 -14.71
CA ALA A 118 -23.50 -8.74 -14.89
C ALA A 118 -23.88 -9.06 -16.34
N GLY A 119 -23.19 -8.45 -17.31
CA GLY A 119 -23.34 -8.75 -18.74
C GLY A 119 -22.95 -10.17 -19.11
N GLU A 120 -21.86 -10.71 -18.54
CA GLU A 120 -21.41 -12.08 -18.81
C GLU A 120 -22.39 -13.14 -18.29
N TYR A 121 -22.99 -12.89 -17.12
CA TYR A 121 -23.91 -13.83 -16.46
C TYR A 121 -25.40 -13.54 -16.74
N GLY A 122 -25.72 -12.50 -17.51
CA GLY A 122 -27.10 -12.12 -17.85
C GLY A 122 -27.94 -11.67 -16.64
N VAL A 123 -27.29 -11.06 -15.64
CA VAL A 123 -27.93 -10.55 -14.42
C VAL A 123 -28.23 -9.07 -14.61
N GLU A 124 -29.43 -8.63 -14.23
CA GLU A 124 -29.77 -7.21 -14.21
C GLU A 124 -29.05 -6.52 -13.04
N PHE A 125 -28.23 -5.51 -13.35
CA PHE A 125 -27.44 -4.76 -12.38
C PHE A 125 -27.75 -3.26 -12.50
N ASP A 126 -28.07 -2.63 -11.38
CA ASP A 126 -28.32 -1.19 -11.29
C ASP A 126 -27.10 -0.48 -10.67
N PRO A 127 -26.38 0.38 -11.42
CA PRO A 127 -25.19 1.08 -10.93
C PRO A 127 -25.48 2.10 -9.82
N GLU A 128 -26.72 2.59 -9.70
CA GLU A 128 -27.10 3.57 -8.68
C GLU A 128 -27.07 2.97 -7.25
N GLU A 129 -27.30 1.67 -7.11
CA GLU A 129 -27.29 0.96 -5.82
C GLU A 129 -25.89 0.94 -5.19
N LEU A 130 -24.83 0.87 -6.03
CA LEU A 130 -23.44 0.93 -5.56
C LEU A 130 -22.95 2.37 -5.37
N ALA A 131 -23.41 3.30 -6.22
CA ALA A 131 -23.07 4.72 -6.13
C ALA A 131 -23.67 5.39 -4.86
N GLY A 132 -24.90 5.03 -4.49
CA GLY A 132 -25.61 5.59 -3.33
C GLY A 132 -24.92 5.36 -1.98
N ALA A 133 -24.06 4.35 -1.87
CA ALA A 133 -23.23 4.12 -0.68
C ALA A 133 -22.07 5.13 -0.52
N THR A 134 -21.75 5.90 -1.56
CA THR A 134 -20.66 6.90 -1.58
C THR A 134 -21.11 8.24 -0.96
N THR A 135 -22.41 8.56 -1.00
CA THR A 135 -22.95 9.87 -0.57
C THR A 135 -23.03 10.02 0.95
N VAL A 136 -23.08 8.93 1.73
CA VAL A 136 -23.26 9.01 3.19
C VAL A 136 -22.01 9.42 3.98
N MET A 137 -20.86 9.66 3.31
CA MET A 137 -19.63 10.12 3.98
C MET A 137 -19.27 11.60 3.74
N SER A 138 -20.03 12.36 2.94
CA SER A 138 -19.73 13.78 2.67
C SER A 138 -20.48 14.80 3.53
N ASP A 139 -21.47 14.39 4.34
CA ASP A 139 -22.42 15.32 4.97
C ASP A 139 -22.04 15.84 6.37
N ILE A 140 -20.73 15.94 6.70
CA ILE A 140 -20.28 16.70 7.90
C ILE A 140 -19.61 18.03 7.52
N ALA A 141 -19.42 18.31 6.23
CA ALA A 141 -18.67 19.49 5.78
C ALA A 141 -19.55 20.56 5.10
N ALA A 142 -20.69 20.93 5.70
CA ALA A 142 -21.44 22.10 5.24
C ALA A 142 -22.25 22.76 6.36
N VAL A 143 -21.60 23.44 7.31
CA VAL A 143 -22.25 24.48 8.10
C VAL A 143 -21.46 25.78 8.02
N SER A 144 -21.89 26.66 7.10
CA SER A 144 -21.58 28.09 7.01
C SER A 144 -22.06 28.56 5.61
N GLN A 145 -22.87 29.61 5.41
CA GLN A 145 -23.09 30.83 6.20
C GLN A 145 -24.43 31.47 5.77
N THR A 146 -25.15 32.12 6.69
CA THR A 146 -25.91 33.35 6.37
C THR A 146 -25.57 34.41 7.42
N SER A 147 -25.08 35.54 6.94
CA SER A 147 -24.50 36.67 7.67
C SER A 147 -25.56 37.65 8.18
N GLY A 148 -25.42 38.15 9.42
CA GLY A 148 -26.26 39.24 9.96
C GLY A 148 -26.35 39.46 11.49
N VAL A 149 -25.21 39.45 12.22
CA VAL A 149 -24.78 40.25 13.43
C VAL A 149 -25.84 40.74 14.45
N PRO A 150 -25.72 40.52 15.80
CA PRO A 150 -24.57 40.97 16.63
C PRO A 150 -24.11 40.09 17.83
N THR A 151 -22.94 40.46 18.38
CA THR A 151 -22.32 40.06 19.67
C THR A 151 -21.41 38.83 19.63
N ALA A 152 -20.16 39.08 19.23
CA ALA A 152 -19.09 38.09 19.13
C ALA A 152 -18.57 37.65 20.51
N GLY A 153 -19.06 36.50 20.99
CA GLY A 153 -18.43 35.72 22.05
C GLY A 153 -17.11 35.12 21.55
N ARG A 154 -16.00 35.73 21.95
CA ARG A 154 -14.63 35.33 21.64
C ARG A 154 -14.27 34.08 22.48
N PHE A 155 -14.32 32.87 21.93
CA PHE A 155 -13.75 31.70 22.59
C PHE A 155 -12.23 31.71 22.43
N VAL A 156 -11.55 32.30 23.41
CA VAL A 156 -10.09 32.29 23.56
C VAL A 156 -9.71 31.00 24.28
N VAL A 157 -8.84 30.19 23.67
CA VAL A 157 -8.20 29.07 24.36
C VAL A 157 -7.31 29.64 25.47
N PRO A 158 -7.53 29.30 26.76
CA PRO A 158 -6.68 29.82 27.83
C PRO A 158 -5.27 29.19 27.75
N PRO A 159 -4.21 29.96 27.99
CA PRO A 159 -2.86 29.42 28.07
C PRO A 159 -2.73 28.52 29.31
N ILE A 160 -2.06 27.38 29.14
CA ILE A 160 -1.69 26.49 30.25
C ILE A 160 -0.64 27.22 31.09
N VAL A 161 -1.06 27.83 32.19
CA VAL A 161 -0.17 28.32 33.24
C VAL A 161 -0.12 27.23 34.31
N VAL A 162 0.94 26.42 34.31
CA VAL A 162 1.27 25.59 35.46
C VAL A 162 2.05 26.48 36.43
N PRO A 163 1.55 26.78 37.64
CA PRO A 163 2.33 27.51 38.63
C PRO A 163 3.54 26.66 39.02
N ARG A 164 4.74 27.20 38.82
CA ARG A 164 6.01 26.48 39.01
C ARG A 164 6.32 26.14 40.48
N ASP A 165 5.50 26.63 41.42
CA ASP A 165 5.78 26.60 42.85
C ASP A 165 5.17 25.38 43.57
N ASP A 166 4.26 24.63 42.93
CA ASP A 166 3.58 23.49 43.56
C ASP A 166 4.47 22.23 43.69
N ILE A 167 5.55 22.17 42.90
CA ILE A 167 6.49 21.04 42.93
C ILE A 167 7.44 21.16 44.14
N GLU A 168 7.89 22.36 44.47
CA GLU A 168 8.78 22.60 45.61
C GLU A 168 8.07 22.39 46.95
N ALA A 169 6.79 22.79 47.05
CA ALA A 169 5.96 22.53 48.22
C ALA A 169 5.76 21.02 48.47
N ARG A 170 5.63 20.22 47.40
CA ARG A 170 5.53 18.76 47.48
C ARG A 170 6.85 18.08 47.84
N LEU A 171 7.98 18.61 47.39
CA LEU A 171 9.31 18.08 47.74
C LEU A 171 9.70 18.37 49.20
N LEU A 172 9.26 19.51 49.76
CA LEU A 172 9.48 19.86 51.16
C LEU A 172 8.66 18.98 52.13
N ALA A 173 7.49 18.49 51.71
CA ALA A 173 6.65 17.59 52.50
C ALA A 173 7.22 16.16 52.61
N LEU A 174 8.04 15.74 51.64
CA LEU A 174 8.66 14.40 51.61
C LEU A 174 10.01 14.33 52.34
N ARG A 175 10.59 15.46 52.75
CA ARG A 175 11.90 15.51 53.44
C ARG A 175 11.80 15.48 54.97
N ARG A 176 10.63 15.15 55.53
CA ARG A 176 10.37 15.04 56.97
C ARG A 176 9.89 13.65 57.42
N GLN A 177 10.21 12.60 56.66
CA GLN A 177 10.22 11.23 57.16
C GLN A 177 11.63 10.67 57.14
#